data_AF-A0A9C8E127-F1
#
_entry.id   AF-A0A9C8E127-F1
#
_cell.length_a   1.000
_cell.length_b   1.000
_cell.length_c   1.000
_cell.angle_alpha   90.00
_cell.angle_beta   90.00
_cell.angle_gamma   90.00
#
_symmetry.space_group_name_H-M   'P 1'
#
loop_
_entity.id
_entity.type
_entity.pdbx_description
1 polymer ?
#
loop_
_entity_poly.entity_id
_entity_poly.type
_entity_poly.pdbx_seq_one_letter_code
_entity_poly.pdbx_strand_id
1 'polypeptide(L)'
;MGKTFRLRHRKKALNAVPSCKGSPAIKERKSCSYRNYPFTIILKHRIGGELQPVEIKFDPGSRTTGIALVGHFKRGSEVLWAGNLNHKGFLISSRLESRRSVRRSRRNRKTRYRPARFDNRRRKEGWL
;
A
#
# COMPACT_ATOMS: atom_id res chain seq x y z
N MET A 1 -17.73 -7.50 -14.32
CA MET A 1 -18.21 -8.65 -13.50
C MET A 1 -17.45 -8.69 -12.18
N GLY A 2 -18.15 -8.70 -11.03
CA GLY A 2 -17.50 -8.73 -9.71
C GLY A 2 -17.10 -10.14 -9.27
N LYS A 3 -15.89 -10.31 -8.72
CA LYS A 3 -15.48 -11.57 -8.07
C LYS A 3 -16.27 -11.77 -6.78
N THR A 4 -16.68 -13.00 -6.50
CA THR A 4 -17.29 -13.36 -5.21
C THR A 4 -16.26 -14.02 -4.31
N PHE A 5 -16.15 -13.51 -3.08
CA PHE A 5 -15.27 -14.06 -2.05
C PHE A 5 -15.94 -15.26 -1.39
N ARG A 6 -15.13 -16.27 -1.05
CA ARG A 6 -15.62 -17.49 -0.42
C ARG A 6 -14.93 -17.71 0.92
N LEU A 7 -15.73 -18.05 1.91
CA LEU A 7 -15.28 -18.47 3.23
C LEU A 7 -15.69 -19.92 3.48
N ARG A 8 -14.91 -20.63 4.29
CA ARG A 8 -15.32 -21.89 4.92
C ARG A 8 -16.18 -21.60 6.17
N HIS A 9 -16.93 -22.61 6.64
CA HIS A 9 -17.54 -22.74 7.97
C HIS A 9 -16.82 -22.04 9.16
N ARG A 10 -15.49 -22.08 9.26
CA ARG A 10 -14.67 -21.36 10.27
C ARG A 10 -14.20 -19.95 9.84
N LYS A 11 -14.89 -19.32 8.88
CA LYS A 11 -14.55 -18.02 8.28
C LYS A 11 -13.13 -17.90 7.68
N LYS A 12 -12.46 -19.03 7.42
CA LYS A 12 -11.18 -19.05 6.70
C LYS A 12 -11.42 -18.78 5.21
N ALA A 13 -10.56 -17.95 4.61
CA ALA A 13 -10.64 -17.59 3.21
C ALA A 13 -10.41 -18.81 2.30
N LEU A 14 -11.06 -18.78 1.14
CA LEU A 14 -10.88 -19.70 0.02
C LEU A 14 -10.71 -18.89 -1.27
N ASN A 15 -10.24 -19.55 -2.32
CA ASN A 15 -10.11 -18.93 -3.64
C ASN A 15 -11.43 -18.30 -4.11
N ALA A 16 -11.34 -17.05 -4.57
CA ALA A 16 -12.46 -16.34 -5.15
C ALA A 16 -12.99 -17.06 -6.40
N VAL A 17 -14.26 -16.84 -6.72
CA VAL A 17 -14.89 -17.31 -7.95
C VAL A 17 -15.44 -16.14 -8.76
N PRO A 18 -15.72 -16.35 -10.05
CA PRO A 18 -16.64 -15.50 -10.78
C PRO A 18 -17.94 -15.26 -10.01
N SER A 19 -18.68 -14.21 -10.39
CA SER A 19 -19.90 -13.79 -9.71
C SER A 19 -20.84 -14.96 -9.44
N CYS A 20 -21.10 -15.26 -8.17
CA CYS A 20 -21.93 -16.39 -7.77
C CYS A 20 -23.24 -15.94 -7.10
N LYS A 21 -23.66 -14.69 -7.32
CA LYS A 21 -24.99 -14.21 -6.94
C LYS A 21 -26.03 -15.13 -7.63
N GLY A 22 -26.82 -15.84 -6.84
CA GLY A 22 -27.79 -16.83 -7.35
C GLY A 22 -27.20 -18.16 -7.83
N SER A 23 -25.94 -18.48 -7.47
CA SER A 23 -25.32 -19.75 -7.86
C SER A 23 -26.09 -20.98 -7.34
N PRO A 24 -25.99 -22.14 -8.03
CA PRO A 24 -26.60 -23.39 -7.59
C PRO A 24 -26.26 -23.75 -6.13
N ALA A 25 -25.03 -23.46 -5.69
CA ALA A 25 -24.62 -23.69 -4.31
C ALA A 25 -25.42 -22.88 -3.27
N ILE A 26 -25.97 -21.72 -3.62
CA ILE A 26 -26.87 -20.95 -2.75
C ILE A 26 -28.29 -21.54 -2.85
N LYS A 27 -28.77 -21.83 -4.06
CA LYS A 27 -30.10 -22.42 -4.32
C LYS A 27 -30.28 -23.77 -3.61
N GLU A 28 -29.27 -24.63 -3.70
CA GLU A 28 -29.21 -25.95 -3.06
C GLU A 28 -28.85 -25.87 -1.55
N ARG A 29 -28.84 -24.67 -0.94
CA ARG A 29 -28.53 -24.43 0.48
C ARG A 29 -27.16 -24.93 0.96
N LYS A 30 -26.22 -25.23 0.05
CA LYS A 30 -24.82 -25.62 0.33
C LYS A 30 -23.96 -24.44 0.82
N SER A 31 -24.39 -23.22 0.53
CA SER A 31 -23.72 -21.97 0.90
C SER A 31 -24.71 -20.88 1.30
N CYS A 32 -24.25 -19.93 2.11
CA CYS A 32 -25.04 -18.79 2.57
C CYS A 32 -24.34 -17.48 2.24
N SER A 33 -25.11 -16.41 2.03
CA SER A 33 -24.54 -15.05 1.97
C SER A 33 -23.97 -14.68 3.33
N TYR A 34 -22.74 -14.16 3.35
CA TYR A 34 -22.08 -13.64 4.55
C TYR A 34 -22.02 -12.11 4.55
N ARG A 35 -21.73 -11.50 3.40
CA ARG A 35 -21.62 -10.04 3.24
C ARG A 35 -22.04 -9.62 1.84
N ASN A 36 -22.75 -8.50 1.71
CA ASN A 36 -23.26 -8.01 0.43
C ASN A 36 -22.21 -7.25 -0.41
N TYR A 37 -21.31 -6.50 0.23
CA TYR A 37 -20.22 -5.80 -0.46
C TYR A 37 -18.92 -5.76 0.37
N PRO A 38 -17.78 -6.28 -0.15
CA PRO A 38 -17.74 -7.12 -1.34
C PRO A 38 -18.58 -8.39 -1.14
N PHE A 39 -19.26 -8.86 -2.19
CA PHE A 39 -20.16 -10.01 -2.09
C PHE A 39 -19.35 -11.23 -1.67
N THR A 40 -19.74 -11.83 -0.54
CA THR A 40 -19.01 -12.91 0.13
C THR A 40 -19.99 -13.99 0.54
N ILE A 41 -19.69 -15.24 0.21
CA ILE A 41 -20.47 -16.41 0.63
C ILE A 41 -19.67 -17.29 1.59
N ILE A 42 -20.36 -17.98 2.48
CA ILE A 42 -19.79 -18.99 3.37
C ILE A 42 -20.32 -20.38 2.99
N LEU A 43 -19.41 -21.35 2.81
CA LEU A 43 -19.74 -22.74 2.49
C LEU A 43 -19.98 -23.52 3.79
N LYS A 44 -21.13 -24.20 3.90
CA LYS A 44 -21.56 -24.85 5.15
C LYS A 44 -20.74 -26.08 5.52
N HIS A 45 -20.50 -26.97 4.56
CA HIS A 45 -19.92 -28.31 4.83
C HIS A 45 -18.51 -28.50 4.26
N ARG A 46 -17.83 -27.44 3.80
CA ARG A 46 -16.49 -27.61 3.23
C ARG A 46 -15.47 -27.72 4.35
N ILE A 47 -14.55 -28.69 4.27
CA ILE A 47 -13.32 -28.89 5.08
C ILE A 47 -12.10 -28.99 4.09
N GLY A 48 -10.87 -28.61 4.45
CA GLY A 48 -9.69 -28.47 3.53
C GLY A 48 -9.59 -27.24 2.57
N GLY A 49 -9.24 -27.40 1.30
CA GLY A 49 -9.26 -26.28 0.34
C GLY A 49 -7.98 -25.43 0.34
N GLU A 50 -7.30 -25.52 -0.80
CA GLU A 50 -6.06 -24.82 -1.06
C GLU A 50 -6.31 -23.37 -1.44
N LEU A 51 -5.42 -22.51 -0.98
CA LEU A 51 -5.33 -21.14 -1.45
C LEU A 51 -4.41 -21.12 -2.66
N GLN A 52 -4.79 -20.33 -3.65
CA GLN A 52 -3.96 -20.07 -4.80
C GLN A 52 -2.69 -19.35 -4.31
N PRO A 53 -1.49 -19.82 -4.70
CA PRO A 53 -0.27 -19.07 -4.41
C PRO A 53 -0.32 -17.71 -5.11
N VAL A 54 -0.07 -16.66 -4.33
CA VAL A 54 -0.04 -15.27 -4.79
C VAL A 54 1.31 -14.68 -4.39
N GLU A 55 1.94 -14.01 -5.34
CA GLU A 55 3.20 -13.29 -5.18
C GLU A 55 2.95 -11.79 -5.24
N ILE A 56 3.67 -11.03 -4.42
CA ILE A 56 3.64 -9.57 -4.42
C ILE A 56 4.93 -9.08 -5.06
N LYS A 57 4.83 -8.28 -6.12
CA LYS A 57 5.96 -7.66 -6.80
C LYS A 57 5.95 -6.16 -6.57
N PHE A 58 7.12 -5.61 -6.23
CA PHE A 58 7.35 -4.19 -6.06
C PHE A 58 8.33 -3.71 -7.11
N ASP A 59 8.00 -2.59 -7.75
CA ASP A 59 8.88 -1.86 -8.66
C ASP A 59 9.15 -0.46 -8.07
N PRO A 60 10.23 -0.29 -7.29
CA PRO A 60 10.51 0.96 -6.59
C PRO A 60 11.10 2.01 -7.53
N GLY A 61 10.36 3.08 -7.78
CA GLY A 61 10.87 4.29 -8.44
C GLY A 61 11.09 5.45 -7.47
N SER A 62 11.71 6.52 -7.96
CA SER A 62 12.02 7.73 -7.16
C SER A 62 10.78 8.54 -6.74
N ARG A 63 9.71 8.51 -7.55
CA ARG A 63 8.45 9.24 -7.31
C ARG A 63 7.22 8.36 -7.17
N THR A 64 7.26 7.15 -7.71
CA THR A 64 6.16 6.19 -7.66
C THR A 64 6.73 4.79 -7.46
N THR A 65 6.05 3.95 -6.68
CA THR A 65 6.33 2.52 -6.60
C THR A 65 5.18 1.75 -7.26
N GLY A 66 5.49 0.96 -8.28
CA GLY A 66 4.55 0.00 -8.85
C GLY A 66 4.37 -1.19 -7.91
N ILE A 67 3.13 -1.64 -7.73
CA ILE A 67 2.79 -2.80 -6.92
C ILE A 67 1.91 -3.71 -7.78
N ALA A 68 2.28 -4.99 -7.87
CA ALA A 68 1.50 -6.00 -8.57
C ALA A 68 1.27 -7.23 -7.68
N LEU A 69 0.05 -7.75 -7.70
CA LEU A 69 -0.30 -9.05 -7.14
C LEU A 69 -0.41 -10.05 -8.29
N VAL A 70 0.41 -11.10 -8.25
CA VAL A 70 0.48 -12.13 -9.31
C VAL A 70 -0.02 -13.45 -8.74
N GLY A 71 -1.05 -14.02 -9.35
CA GLY A 71 -1.55 -15.35 -9.02
C GLY A 71 -0.93 -16.41 -9.94
N HIS A 72 -0.48 -17.53 -9.37
CA HIS A 72 0.22 -18.58 -10.11
C HIS A 72 -0.70 -19.74 -10.48
N PHE A 73 -1.35 -19.70 -11.65
CA PHE A 73 -2.31 -20.71 -12.11
C PHE A 73 -1.65 -21.86 -12.87
N LYS A 74 -2.36 -22.99 -13.00
CA LYS A 74 -1.91 -24.14 -13.80
C LYS A 74 -1.62 -23.79 -15.27
N ARG A 75 -2.28 -22.75 -15.79
CA ARG A 75 -2.13 -22.26 -17.17
C ARG A 75 -1.07 -21.15 -17.30
N GLY A 76 -0.42 -20.77 -16.20
CA GLY A 76 0.53 -19.66 -16.14
C GLY A 76 0.21 -18.64 -15.06
N SER A 77 1.09 -17.67 -14.89
CA SER A 77 0.93 -16.58 -13.93
C SER A 77 0.10 -15.44 -14.53
N GLU A 78 -0.82 -14.88 -13.74
CA GLU A 78 -1.69 -13.77 -14.15
C GLU A 78 -1.67 -12.66 -13.10
N VAL A 79 -1.72 -11.40 -13.55
CA VAL A 79 -1.82 -10.24 -12.66
C VAL A 79 -3.25 -10.11 -12.12
N LEU A 80 -3.41 -10.33 -10.81
CA LEU A 80 -4.70 -10.23 -10.12
C LEU A 80 -5.09 -8.79 -9.83
N TRP A 81 -4.10 -7.95 -9.55
CA TRP A 81 -4.25 -6.54 -9.23
C TRP A 81 -2.93 -5.81 -9.48
N ALA A 82 -3.01 -4.58 -9.93
CA ALA A 82 -1.86 -3.69 -10.03
C ALA A 82 -2.25 -2.27 -9.61
N GLY A 83 -1.30 -1.55 -9.04
CA GLY A 83 -1.51 -0.17 -8.61
C GLY A 83 -0.19 0.58 -8.43
N ASN A 84 -0.28 1.90 -8.48
CA ASN A 84 0.85 2.80 -8.32
C ASN A 84 0.75 3.55 -6.99
N LEU A 85 1.78 3.44 -6.16
CA LEU A 85 1.94 4.21 -4.93
C LEU A 85 2.71 5.49 -5.22
N ASN A 86 2.07 6.65 -5.14
CA ASN A 86 2.73 7.94 -5.33
C ASN A 86 3.45 8.41 -4.06
N HIS A 87 4.76 8.62 -4.17
CA HIS A 87 5.61 9.05 -3.05
C HIS A 87 5.46 10.53 -2.76
N LYS A 88 5.40 10.89 -1.48
CA LYS A 88 5.41 12.29 -1.03
C LYS A 88 6.81 12.86 -0.80
N GLY A 89 7.85 12.04 -0.92
CA GLY A 89 9.24 12.41 -0.58
C GLY A 89 9.73 13.66 -1.32
N PHE A 90 9.53 13.70 -2.64
CA PHE A 90 9.92 14.87 -3.46
C PHE A 90 9.21 16.16 -3.01
N LEU A 91 7.89 16.08 -2.77
CA LEU A 91 7.10 17.22 -2.33
C LEU A 91 7.53 17.72 -0.94
N ILE A 92 7.87 16.81 -0.03
CA ILE A 92 8.40 17.15 1.29
C ILE A 92 9.77 17.82 1.17
N SER A 93 10.68 17.23 0.40
CA SER A 93 12.02 17.77 0.16
C SER A 93 11.95 19.19 -0.43
N SER A 94 11.12 19.40 -1.45
CA SER A 94 10.89 20.71 -2.06
C SER A 94 10.39 21.75 -1.04
N ARG A 95 9.44 21.37 -0.17
CA ARG A 95 8.95 22.26 0.90
C ARG A 95 10.03 22.61 1.92
N LEU A 96 10.90 21.65 2.27
CA LEU A 96 12.02 21.90 3.17
C LEU A 96 13.05 22.85 2.54
N GLU A 97 13.34 22.68 1.26
CA GLU A 97 14.27 23.55 0.52
C GLU A 97 13.72 24.98 0.40
N SER A 98 12.42 25.14 0.13
CA SER A 98 11.76 26.45 0.13
C SER A 98 11.89 27.15 1.50
N ARG A 99 11.60 26.46 2.61
CA ARG A 99 11.79 27.00 3.97
C ARG A 99 13.24 27.38 4.24
N ARG A 100 14.19 26.54 3.81
CA ARG A 100 15.63 26.80 3.94
C ARG A 100 16.04 28.06 3.19
N SER A 101 15.58 28.22 1.95
CA SER A 101 15.83 29.38 1.10
C SER A 101 15.31 30.68 1.72
N VAL A 102 14.05 30.71 2.17
CA VAL A 102 13.45 31.87 2.85
C VAL A 102 14.25 32.23 4.11
N ARG A 103 14.63 31.23 4.92
CA ARG A 103 15.45 31.45 6.12
C ARG A 103 16.83 32.01 5.80
N ARG A 104 17.47 31.55 4.72
CA ARG A 104 18.76 32.08 4.25
C ARG A 104 18.63 33.54 3.81
N SER A 105 17.61 33.86 3.01
CA SER A 105 17.32 35.22 2.55
C SER A 105 17.10 36.20 3.72
N ARG A 106 16.27 35.83 4.70
CA ARG A 106 16.03 36.66 5.90
C ARG A 106 17.31 36.95 6.69
N ARG A 107 18.18 35.95 6.85
CA ARG A 107 19.47 36.13 7.53
C ARG A 107 20.39 37.04 6.74
N ASN A 108 20.48 36.83 5.43
CA ASN A 108 21.34 37.62 4.54
C ASN A 108 20.93 39.11 4.54
N ARG A 109 19.63 39.42 4.54
CA ARG A 109 19.13 40.80 4.61
C ARG A 109 19.48 41.54 5.91
N LYS A 110 19.71 40.82 7.01
CA LYS A 110 20.05 41.41 8.32
C LYS A 110 21.52 41.26 8.67
N THR A 111 22.37 40.90 7.71
CA THR A 111 23.82 40.72 7.93
C THR A 111 24.52 41.98 8.43
N ARG A 112 24.11 43.16 7.96
CA ARG A 112 24.68 44.45 8.40
C ARG A 112 24.65 44.65 9.93
N TYR A 113 23.60 44.20 10.60
CA TYR A 113 23.46 44.31 12.06
C TYR A 113 23.73 42.99 12.79
N ARG A 114 24.00 41.91 12.06
CA ARG A 114 24.19 40.59 12.66
C ARG A 114 25.70 40.39 12.87
N PRO A 115 26.19 40.35 14.11
CA PRO A 115 27.60 40.12 14.36
C PRO A 115 28.04 38.80 13.74
N ALA A 116 29.25 38.79 13.22
CA ALA A 116 29.87 37.60 12.68
C ALA A 116 29.86 36.47 13.73
N ARG A 117 29.60 35.23 13.29
CA ARG A 117 29.40 34.09 14.21
C ARG A 117 30.62 33.19 14.35
N PHE A 118 31.79 33.64 13.89
CA PHE A 118 33.04 32.89 13.98
C PHE A 118 33.44 32.68 15.45
N ASP A 119 33.23 33.70 16.29
CA ASP A 119 33.54 33.66 17.73
C ASP A 119 32.32 33.36 18.62
N ASN A 120 31.10 33.53 18.09
CA ASN A 120 29.84 33.43 18.84
C ASN A 120 29.19 32.04 18.85
N ARG A 121 29.92 30.98 18.49
CA ARG A 121 29.48 29.59 18.71
C ARG A 121 30.30 29.01 19.84
N ARG A 122 29.63 28.55 20.90
CA ARG A 122 30.29 27.83 21.99
C ARG A 122 31.08 26.66 21.41
N ARG A 123 32.40 26.73 21.55
CA ARG A 123 33.32 25.64 21.24
C ARG A 123 33.32 24.70 22.43
N LYS A 124 33.32 23.38 22.20
CA LYS A 124 33.69 22.46 23.28
C LYS A 124 35.19 22.60 23.54
N GLU A 125 35.59 22.37 24.78
CA GLU A 125 36.98 22.29 25.17
C GLU A 125 37.70 21.24 24.30
N GLY A 126 38.85 21.59 23.72
CA GLY A 126 39.58 20.74 22.76
C GLY A 126 39.15 20.85 21.29
N TRP A 127 38.31 21.83 20.91
CA TRP A 127 37.99 22.06 19.49
C TRP A 127 39.10 22.87 18.78
N LEU A 128 40.00 22.13 18.10
CA LEU A 128 41.10 22.52 17.19
C LEU A 128 41.85 23.82 17.53
#